data_AF-A0A2W4SHN6-F1
#
_entry.id   AF-A0A2W4SHN6-F1
#
_cell.length_a   1.000
_cell.length_b   1.000
_cell.length_c   1.000
_cell.angle_alpha   90.00
_cell.angle_beta   90.00
_cell.angle_gamma   90.00
#
_symmetry.space_group_name_H-M   'P 1'
#
loop_
_entity.id
_entity.type
_entity.pdbx_description
1 polymer ?
#
loop_
_entity_poly.entity_id
_entity_poly.type
_entity_poly.pdbx_seq_one_letter_code
_entity_poly.pdbx_strand_id
1 'polypeptide(L)' 'MTKYRVTLKYGNPGEYKHSSQTVTVEANSDTVAKELAVNKFKNSNAAYKNKEVDVVDIDEV' A
#
# COMPACT_ATOMS: atom_id res chain seq x y z
N MET A 1 8.29 -9.18 -14.98
CA MET A 1 7.84 -8.40 -13.81
C MET A 1 7.50 -9.39 -12.73
N THR A 2 7.99 -9.15 -11.53
CA THR A 2 7.76 -9.99 -10.36
C THR A 2 6.45 -9.57 -9.70
N LYS A 3 5.67 -10.52 -9.21
CA LYS A 3 4.42 -10.25 -8.52
C LYS A 3 4.74 -10.01 -7.05
N TYR A 4 4.22 -8.93 -6.50
CA TYR A 4 4.42 -8.56 -5.11
C TYR A 4 3.08 -8.47 -4.39
N ARG A 5 3.06 -8.95 -3.16
CA ARG A 5 1.97 -8.78 -2.20
C ARG A 5 2.42 -7.77 -1.15
N VAL A 6 1.82 -6.59 -1.18
CA VAL A 6 2.20 -5.47 -0.31
C VAL A 6 1.10 -5.23 0.72
N THR A 7 1.42 -5.28 2.00
CA THR A 7 0.46 -4.99 3.08
C THR A 7 0.60 -3.55 3.55
N LEU A 8 -0.50 -2.83 3.50
CA LEU A 8 -0.62 -1.42 3.85
C LEU A 8 -1.39 -1.29 5.16
N LYS A 9 -0.95 -0.41 6.06
CA LYS A 9 -1.74 0.10 7.18
C LYS A 9 -2.17 1.53 6.93
N TYR A 10 -3.42 1.85 7.27
CA TYR A 10 -4.01 3.16 7.05
C TYR A 10 -4.99 3.53 8.18
N GLY A 11 -5.25 4.84 8.31
CA GLY A 11 -6.07 5.40 9.38
C GLY A 11 -6.25 6.90 9.18
N ASN A 12 -6.94 7.56 10.11
CA ASN A 12 -7.01 9.01 10.09
C ASN A 12 -5.68 9.64 10.50
N PRO A 13 -5.34 10.82 9.96
CA PRO A 13 -4.15 11.55 10.39
C PRO A 13 -4.18 11.81 11.89
N GLY A 14 -3.08 11.53 12.58
CA GLY A 14 -2.96 11.69 14.03
C GLY A 14 -3.62 10.58 14.87
N GLU A 15 -4.29 9.61 14.26
CA GLU A 15 -4.84 8.43 14.94
C GLU A 15 -4.03 7.18 14.64
N TYR A 16 -4.11 6.19 15.53
CA TYR A 16 -3.48 4.90 15.29
C TYR A 16 -4.12 4.18 14.10
N LYS A 17 -3.30 3.67 13.18
CA LYS A 17 -3.73 2.99 11.95
C LYS A 17 -4.20 1.56 12.28
N HIS A 18 -5.48 1.42 12.64
CA HIS A 18 -6.10 0.12 12.92
C HIS A 18 -6.46 -0.67 11.66
N SER A 19 -6.58 -0.01 10.51
CA SER A 19 -6.99 -0.66 9.26
C SER A 19 -5.78 -1.16 8.49
N SER A 20 -5.93 -2.31 7.84
CA SER A 20 -4.93 -2.86 6.96
C SER A 20 -5.55 -3.40 5.68
N GLN A 21 -4.82 -3.32 4.57
CA GLN A 21 -5.21 -3.89 3.31
C GLN A 21 -3.99 -4.43 2.58
N THR A 22 -4.13 -5.60 1.99
CA THR A 22 -3.11 -6.17 1.12
C THR A 22 -3.43 -5.87 -0.33
N VAL A 23 -2.44 -5.37 -1.07
CA VAL A 23 -2.53 -5.02 -2.48
C VAL A 23 -1.52 -5.83 -3.26
N THR A 24 -1.97 -6.42 -4.36
CA THR A 24 -1.09 -7.15 -5.28
C THR A 24 -0.77 -6.29 -6.51
N VAL A 25 0.52 -6.20 -6.82
CA VAL A 25 1.08 -5.42 -7.93
C VAL A 25 2.18 -6.19 -8.63
N GLU A 26 2.43 -5.87 -9.89
CA GLU A 26 3.57 -6.38 -10.64
C GLU A 26 4.60 -5.26 -10.76
N ALA A 27 5.86 -5.54 -10.40
CA ALA A 27 6.93 -4.56 -10.39
C ALA A 27 8.28 -5.21 -10.73
N ASN A 28 9.28 -4.38 -11.00
CA ASN A 28 10.66 -4.84 -11.25
C ASN A 28 11.54 -4.78 -9.99
N SER A 29 11.04 -4.20 -8.89
CA SER A 29 11.71 -4.12 -7.60
C SER A 29 10.72 -3.81 -6.48
N ASP A 30 11.13 -4.09 -5.24
CA ASP A 30 10.37 -3.79 -4.03
C ASP A 30 9.99 -2.32 -3.91
N THR A 31 10.89 -1.40 -4.24
CA THR A 31 10.62 0.05 -4.18
C THR A 31 9.48 0.43 -5.11
N VAL A 32 9.52 -0.06 -6.35
CA VAL A 32 8.46 0.20 -7.33
C VAL A 32 7.16 -0.49 -6.91
N ALA A 33 7.23 -1.69 -6.33
CA ALA A 33 6.05 -2.40 -5.81
C ALA A 33 5.36 -1.61 -4.69
N LYS A 34 6.12 -1.04 -3.75
CA LYS A 34 5.60 -0.21 -2.66
C LYS A 34 4.87 1.01 -3.18
N GLU A 35 5.49 1.76 -4.09
CA GLU A 35 4.89 2.96 -4.69
C GLU A 35 3.61 2.62 -5.47
N LEU A 36 3.64 1.57 -6.29
CA LEU A 36 2.48 1.11 -7.05
C LEU A 36 1.34 0.65 -6.13
N ALA A 37 1.65 -0.07 -5.05
CA ALA A 37 0.65 -0.53 -4.10
C ALA A 37 -0.03 0.63 -3.37
N VAL A 38 0.75 1.61 -2.89
CA VAL A 38 0.22 2.83 -2.25
C VAL A 38 -0.65 3.62 -3.23
N ASN A 39 -0.17 3.83 -4.45
CA ASN A 39 -0.93 4.56 -5.48
C ASN A 39 -2.24 3.84 -5.83
N LYS A 40 -2.20 2.52 -6.02
CA LYS A 40 -3.39 1.70 -6.31
C LYS A 40 -4.40 1.75 -5.16
N PHE A 41 -3.92 1.69 -3.91
CA PHE A 41 -4.76 1.86 -2.73
C PHE A 41 -5.43 3.24 -2.69
N LYS A 42 -4.65 4.32 -2.85
CA LYS A 42 -5.14 5.71 -2.82
C LYS A 42 -6.12 6.03 -3.95
N ASN A 43 -5.89 5.47 -5.13
CA ASN A 43 -6.80 5.60 -6.26
C ASN A 43 -8.12 4.85 -6.03
N SER A 44 -8.08 3.71 -5.33
CA SER A 44 -9.28 2.93 -5.00
C SER A 44 -10.02 3.46 -3.77
N ASN A 45 -9.35 4.24 -2.92
CA ASN A 45 -9.87 4.77 -1.67
C ASN A 45 -9.69 6.30 -1.63
N ALA A 46 -10.58 7.02 -2.30
CA ALA A 46 -10.51 8.49 -2.41
C ALA A 46 -10.43 9.22 -1.06
N ALA A 47 -11.05 8.69 -0.01
CA ALA A 47 -10.99 9.22 1.35
C ALA A 47 -9.56 9.25 1.95
N TYR A 48 -8.64 8.46 1.38
CA TYR A 48 -7.25 8.32 1.83
C TYR A 48 -6.23 8.83 0.79
N LYS A 49 -6.69 9.46 -0.31
CA LYS A 49 -5.81 9.96 -1.38
C LYS A 49 -4.71 10.89 -0.85
N ASN A 50 -5.06 11.77 0.08
CA ASN A 50 -4.14 12.73 0.71
C ASN A 50 -3.76 12.34 2.15
N LYS A 51 -4.08 11.13 2.60
CA LYS A 51 -3.76 10.65 3.95
C LYS A 51 -2.49 9.80 3.94
N GLU A 52 -1.88 9.66 5.12
CA GLU A 52 -0.73 8.81 5.33
C GLU A 52 -1.13 7.34 5.30
N VAL A 53 -0.32 6.54 4.59
CA VAL A 53 -0.47 5.10 4.43
C VAL A 53 0.91 4.50 4.58
N ASP A 54 1.06 3.51 5.45
CA ASP A 54 2.35 2.86 5.70
C ASP A 54 2.37 1.50 5.02
N VAL A 55 3.47 1.20 4.34
CA VAL A 55 3.77 -0.18 3.96
C VAL A 55 4.39 -0.87 5.18
N VAL A 56 3.77 -1.93 5.66
CA VAL A 56 4.27 -2.70 6.80
C VAL A 56 4.88 -4.03 6.41
N ASP A 57 4.58 -4.52 5.20
CA ASP A 57 5.08 -5.80 4.73
C ASP A 57 5.10 -5.86 3.19
N ILE A 58 6.05 -6.63 2.65
CA ILE A 58 6.17 -6.89 1.22
C ILE A 58 6.72 -8.30 0.99
N ASP A 59 5.96 -9.10 0.25
CA ASP A 59 6.36 -10.45 -0.16
C ASP A 59 6.38 -10.56 -1.69
N GLU A 60 7.38 -11.26 -2.21
CA GLU A 60 7.38 -11.75 -3.58
C GLU A 60 6.48 -13.00 -3.69
N VAL A 61 5.70 -13.09 -4.78
CA VAL A 61 4.70 -14.13 -5.04
C VAL A 61 5.02 -14.92 -6.29
#